data_AF-A0A963XEH6-F1
#
_entry.id   AF-A0A963XEH6-F1
#
_cell.length_a   1.000
_cell.length_b   1.000
_cell.length_c   1.000
_cell.angle_alpha   90.00
_cell.angle_beta   90.00
_cell.angle_gamma   90.00
#
_symmetry.space_group_name_H-M   'P 1'
#
loop_
_entity.id
_entity.type
_entity.pdbx_description
1 polymer ?
#
loop_
_entity_poly.entity_id
_entity_poly.type
_entity_poly.pdbx_seq_one_letter_code
_entity_poly.pdbx_strand_id
1 'polypeptide(L)'
;LFVGPIIVLGLIALALAPGGAAFLPNGIAIAVVYILYGFVFLFLTLAVSAVSDSARTTLVVMVAFWAVSSVALPKAASDIARLTTQTPPATEFQKAIASDMENGIGEKPVSQLIDERRQATLRLYKVDAVEKLPINFQGIVLNLQEQMGNLVFDKHFGKLFEAMAKQLGTIQGFSTVSPRLAVQMASMELAGTSLAQHEQFVEQAEAFRRGMIDTMNQSMTVNSTGANPEYRAGPELWTKVGTFRFQNEAFASTLARLGPSFVVMLLWLAGSVVAAVLAVRRLKVMVS
;
A
#
# COMPACT_ATOMS: atom_id res chain seq x y z
N LEU A 1 -11.37 24.93 -17.32
CA LEU A 1 -12.82 24.98 -17.00
C LEU A 1 -13.41 23.63 -16.54
N PHE A 2 -12.92 22.47 -17.01
CA PHE A 2 -13.56 21.16 -16.72
C PHE A 2 -13.26 20.54 -15.35
N VAL A 3 -12.19 20.95 -14.65
CA VAL A 3 -11.76 20.31 -13.39
C VAL A 3 -12.75 20.53 -12.24
N GLY A 4 -13.29 21.75 -12.10
CA GLY A 4 -14.26 22.08 -11.05
C GLY A 4 -15.54 21.24 -11.12
N PRO A 5 -16.23 21.19 -12.28
CA PRO A 5 -17.39 20.33 -12.47
C PRO A 5 -17.10 18.84 -12.19
N ILE A 6 -15.94 18.32 -12.61
CA ILE A 6 -15.56 16.92 -12.36
C ILE A 6 -15.41 16.64 -10.86
N ILE A 7 -14.77 17.55 -10.11
CA ILE A 7 -14.62 17.40 -8.66
C ILE A 7 -15.99 17.39 -7.98
N VAL A 8 -16.88 18.32 -8.35
CA VAL A 8 -18.23 18.40 -7.78
C VAL A 8 -19.03 17.14 -8.08
N LEU A 9 -19.03 16.68 -9.34
CA LEU A 9 -19.71 15.44 -9.72
C LEU A 9 -19.13 14.22 -9.02
N GLY A 10 -17.80 14.16 -8.85
CA GLY A 10 -17.14 13.09 -8.10
C GLY A 10 -17.54 13.06 -6.63
N LEU A 11 -17.62 14.22 -5.97
CA LEU A 11 -18.08 14.33 -4.58
C LEU A 11 -19.56 13.97 -4.43
N ILE A 12 -20.41 14.38 -5.38
CA ILE A 12 -21.82 13.99 -5.40
C ILE A 12 -21.95 12.48 -5.59
N ALA A 13 -21.24 11.90 -6.56
CA ALA A 13 -21.25 10.46 -6.80
C ALA A 13 -20.78 9.69 -5.56
N LEU A 14 -19.74 10.17 -4.87
CA LEU A 14 -19.24 9.58 -3.63
C LEU A 14 -20.26 9.67 -2.49
N ALA A 15 -20.95 10.80 -2.35
CA ALA A 15 -22.00 10.98 -1.34
C ALA A 15 -23.21 10.05 -1.58
N LEU A 16 -23.52 9.76 -2.84
CA LEU A 16 -24.64 8.90 -3.24
C LEU A 16 -24.29 7.40 -3.22
N ALA A 17 -23.00 7.04 -3.21
CA ALA A 17 -22.57 5.65 -3.19
C ALA A 17 -22.81 5.00 -1.82
N PRO A 18 -23.25 3.72 -1.77
CA PRO A 18 -23.37 2.98 -0.50
C PRO A 18 -22.04 2.96 0.27
N GLY A 19 -22.04 3.48 1.50
CA GLY A 19 -20.83 3.61 2.32
C GLY A 19 -19.87 4.71 1.87
N GLY A 20 -20.15 5.42 0.77
CA GLY A 20 -19.28 6.45 0.21
C GLY A 20 -19.17 7.72 1.05
N ALA A 21 -20.19 8.03 1.86
CA ALA A 21 -20.16 9.16 2.79
C ALA A 21 -18.97 9.11 3.76
N ALA A 22 -18.50 7.91 4.14
CA ALA A 22 -17.32 7.74 5.00
C ALA A 22 -16.02 8.26 4.35
N PHE A 23 -15.97 8.33 3.02
CA PHE A 23 -14.82 8.78 2.24
C PHE A 23 -14.92 10.23 1.78
N LEU A 24 -15.98 10.96 2.15
CA LEU A 24 -16.11 12.39 1.82
C LEU A 24 -14.91 13.23 2.32
N PRO A 25 -14.35 13.02 3.53
CA PRO A 25 -13.15 13.74 3.96
C PRO A 25 -11.97 13.55 3.00
N ASN A 26 -11.75 12.31 2.54
CA ASN A 26 -10.72 11.98 1.55
C ASN A 26 -10.98 12.68 0.22
N GLY A 27 -12.22 12.64 -0.28
CA GLY A 27 -12.60 13.31 -1.52
C GLY A 27 -12.40 14.83 -1.47
N ILE A 28 -12.76 15.46 -0.35
CA ILE A 28 -12.53 16.90 -0.12
C ILE A 28 -11.04 17.21 -0.06
N ALA A 29 -10.25 16.38 0.64
CA ALA A 29 -8.80 16.55 0.69
C ALA A 29 -8.15 16.43 -0.71
N ILE A 30 -8.61 15.50 -1.55
CA ILE A 30 -8.16 15.39 -2.94
C ILE A 30 -8.49 16.68 -3.70
N ALA A 31 -9.71 17.21 -3.56
CA ALA A 31 -10.11 18.46 -4.20
C ALA A 31 -9.18 19.62 -3.78
N VAL A 32 -8.88 19.74 -2.49
CA VAL A 32 -7.95 20.75 -1.97
C VAL A 32 -6.55 20.59 -2.57
N VAL A 33 -6.02 19.36 -2.64
CA VAL A 33 -4.70 19.09 -3.25
C VAL A 33 -4.66 19.56 -4.71
N TYR A 34 -5.67 19.25 -5.50
CA TYR A 34 -5.72 19.69 -6.91
C TYR A 34 -5.93 21.19 -7.07
N ILE A 35 -6.69 21.84 -6.17
CA ILE A 35 -6.84 23.30 -6.16
C ILE A 35 -5.50 23.98 -5.84
N LEU A 36 -4.77 23.51 -4.83
CA LEU A 36 -3.44 24.03 -4.48
C LEU A 36 -2.46 23.87 -5.65
N TYR A 37 -2.47 22.71 -6.30
CA TYR A 37 -1.69 22.47 -7.51
C TYR A 37 -2.02 23.44 -8.65
N GLY A 38 -3.32 23.72 -8.85
CA GLY A 38 -3.78 24.72 -9.82
C GLY A 38 -3.25 26.12 -9.50
N PHE A 39 -3.27 26.54 -8.23
CA PHE A 39 -2.71 27.82 -7.81
C PHE A 39 -1.20 27.92 -8.03
N VAL A 40 -0.45 26.83 -7.79
CA VAL A 40 0.98 26.80 -8.10
C VAL A 40 1.22 27.15 -9.56
N PHE A 41 0.54 26.47 -10.49
CA PHE A 41 0.69 26.73 -11.92
C PHE A 41 0.17 28.12 -12.34
N LEU A 42 -0.91 28.61 -11.71
CA LEU A 42 -1.44 29.94 -11.95
C LEU A 42 -0.40 31.02 -11.61
N PHE A 43 0.18 30.98 -10.41
CA PHE A 43 1.18 31.96 -10.00
C PHE A 43 2.50 31.84 -10.76
N LEU A 44 2.94 30.62 -11.08
CA LEU A 44 4.11 30.43 -11.96
C LEU A 44 3.87 31.04 -13.35
N THR A 45 2.68 30.82 -13.93
CA THR A 45 2.33 31.40 -15.23
C THR A 45 2.30 32.92 -15.17
N LEU A 46 1.74 33.51 -14.10
CA LEU A 46 1.75 34.96 -13.88
C LEU A 46 3.18 35.50 -13.75
N ALA A 47 4.03 34.83 -12.98
CA ALA A 47 5.43 35.23 -12.79
C ALA A 47 6.21 35.24 -14.12
N VAL A 48 6.09 34.15 -14.90
CA VAL A 48 6.75 34.02 -16.21
C VAL A 48 6.17 35.04 -17.20
N SER A 49 4.86 35.22 -17.22
CA SER A 49 4.20 36.19 -18.10
C SER A 49 4.64 37.61 -17.81
N ALA A 50 4.87 37.96 -16.55
CA ALA A 50 5.29 39.30 -16.16
C ALA A 50 6.74 39.63 -16.53
N VAL A 51 7.57 38.63 -16.83
CA VAL A 51 8.97 38.83 -17.27
C VAL A 51 9.20 38.46 -18.74
N SER A 52 8.16 38.03 -19.44
CA SER A 52 8.24 37.61 -20.85
C SER A 52 7.75 38.72 -21.77
N ASP A 53 8.45 38.92 -22.90
CA ASP A 53 8.08 39.92 -23.92
C ASP A 53 6.83 39.55 -24.72
N SER A 54 6.37 38.29 -24.64
CA SER A 54 5.18 37.82 -25.37
C SER A 54 4.46 36.66 -24.69
N ALA A 55 3.16 36.54 -24.99
CA ALA A 55 2.34 35.40 -24.59
C ALA A 55 2.85 34.07 -25.19
N ARG A 56 3.46 34.12 -26.39
CA ARG A 56 4.06 32.94 -27.03
C ARG A 56 5.23 32.42 -26.22
N THR A 57 6.15 33.29 -25.79
CA THR A 57 7.30 32.91 -24.96
C THR A 57 6.84 32.30 -23.64
N THR A 58 5.86 32.94 -22.98
CA THR A 58 5.27 32.44 -21.73
C THR A 58 4.73 31.02 -21.89
N LEU A 59 3.97 30.77 -22.96
CA LEU A 59 3.40 29.46 -23.25
C LEU A 59 4.51 28.42 -23.46
N VAL A 60 5.52 28.72 -24.27
CA VAL A 60 6.64 27.79 -24.54
C VAL A 60 7.38 27.43 -23.26
N VAL A 61 7.70 28.42 -22.42
CA VAL A 61 8.38 28.19 -21.13
C VAL A 61 7.52 27.35 -20.19
N MET A 62 6.23 27.66 -20.06
CA MET A 62 5.33 26.90 -19.18
C MET A 62 5.11 25.47 -19.65
N VAL A 63 5.00 25.24 -20.97
CA VAL A 63 4.89 23.89 -21.54
C VAL A 63 6.18 23.11 -21.32
N ALA A 64 7.35 23.72 -21.52
CA ALA A 64 8.63 23.08 -21.25
C ALA A 64 8.78 22.71 -19.76
N PHE A 65 8.47 23.64 -18.85
CA PHE A 65 8.46 23.39 -17.41
C PHE A 65 7.48 22.27 -17.03
N TRP A 66 6.27 22.27 -17.60
CA TRP A 66 5.29 21.23 -17.38
C TRP A 66 5.80 19.85 -17.86
N ALA A 67 6.37 19.77 -19.06
CA ALA A 67 6.90 18.53 -19.62
C ALA A 67 8.02 17.97 -18.74
N VAL A 68 8.95 18.81 -18.29
CA VAL A 68 10.04 18.39 -17.40
C VAL A 68 9.50 17.95 -16.05
N SER A 69 8.65 18.76 -15.40
CA SER A 69 8.14 18.49 -14.06
C SER A 69 7.15 17.33 -13.99
N SER A 70 6.34 17.11 -15.03
CA SER A 70 5.21 16.16 -15.02
C SER A 70 5.48 14.89 -15.82
N VAL A 71 6.48 14.87 -16.70
CA VAL A 71 6.80 13.69 -17.53
C VAL A 71 8.24 13.23 -17.29
N ALA A 72 9.23 14.09 -17.50
CA ALA A 72 10.64 13.70 -17.42
C ALA A 72 11.05 13.36 -15.98
N LEU A 73 10.73 14.21 -15.01
CA LEU A 73 11.12 14.02 -13.61
C LEU A 73 10.47 12.78 -12.97
N PRO A 74 9.15 12.52 -13.12
CA PRO A 74 8.55 11.28 -12.61
C PRO A 74 9.19 10.02 -13.20
N LYS A 75 9.51 10.04 -14.50
CA LYS A 75 10.19 8.93 -15.17
C LYS A 75 11.60 8.74 -14.62
N ALA A 76 12.39 9.82 -14.54
CA ALA A 76 13.73 9.78 -13.97
C ALA A 76 13.72 9.29 -12.51
N ALA A 77 12.78 9.76 -11.69
CA ALA A 77 12.62 9.31 -10.32
C ALA A 77 12.33 7.80 -10.23
N SER A 78 11.45 7.28 -11.10
CA SER A 78 11.16 5.84 -11.16
C SER A 78 12.38 5.02 -11.60
N ASP A 79 13.13 5.50 -12.59
CA ASP A 79 14.32 4.79 -13.08
C ASP A 79 15.44 4.80 -12.03
N ILE A 80 15.68 5.94 -11.39
CA ILE A 80 16.66 6.05 -10.29
C ILE A 80 16.26 5.16 -9.13
N ALA A 81 14.98 5.12 -8.74
CA ALA A 81 14.50 4.23 -7.69
C ALA A 81 14.77 2.75 -8.00
N ARG A 82 14.60 2.33 -9.26
CA ARG A 82 14.89 0.95 -9.71
C ARG A 82 16.39 0.64 -9.69
N LEU A 83 17.24 1.64 -9.96
CA LEU A 83 18.69 1.49 -9.92
C LEU A 83 19.23 1.43 -8.49
N THR A 84 18.67 2.20 -7.57
CA THR A 84 19.13 2.26 -6.17
C THR A 84 18.62 1.11 -5.32
N THR A 85 17.40 0.64 -5.58
CA THR A 85 16.80 -0.49 -4.85
C THR A 85 16.23 -1.49 -5.84
N GLN A 86 16.85 -2.66 -5.93
CA GLN A 86 16.37 -3.73 -6.80
C GLN A 86 15.29 -4.55 -6.10
N THR A 87 14.18 -4.80 -6.80
CA THR A 87 13.19 -5.81 -6.42
C THR A 87 13.55 -7.13 -7.11
N PRO A 88 13.40 -8.29 -6.43
CA PRO A 88 13.71 -9.57 -7.04
C PRO A 88 12.83 -9.82 -8.28
N PRO A 89 13.40 -10.34 -9.40
CA PRO A 89 12.61 -10.84 -10.52
C PRO A 89 11.56 -11.85 -10.05
N ALA A 90 10.37 -11.84 -10.66
CA ALA A 90 9.27 -12.72 -10.24
C ALA A 90 9.65 -14.21 -10.20
N THR A 91 10.48 -14.65 -11.15
CA THR A 91 10.99 -16.03 -11.22
C THR A 91 11.95 -16.36 -10.08
N GLU A 92 12.84 -15.44 -9.70
CA GLU A 92 13.76 -15.61 -8.58
C GLU A 92 13.00 -15.59 -7.25
N PHE A 93 12.02 -14.69 -7.12
CA PHE A 93 11.15 -14.61 -5.96
C PHE A 93 10.38 -15.91 -5.73
N GLN A 94 9.75 -16.47 -6.78
CA GLN A 94 9.03 -17.74 -6.69
C GLN A 94 9.96 -18.92 -6.37
N LYS A 95 11.16 -18.97 -6.98
CA LYS A 95 12.16 -19.99 -6.66
C LYS A 95 12.63 -19.90 -5.20
N ALA A 96 12.84 -18.70 -4.69
CA ALA A 96 13.26 -18.49 -3.31
C ALA A 96 12.19 -18.93 -2.30
N ILE A 97 10.91 -18.64 -2.58
CA ILE A 97 9.79 -19.16 -1.77
C ILE A 97 9.75 -20.69 -1.82
N ALA A 98 9.78 -21.28 -3.02
CA ALA A 98 9.72 -22.73 -3.17
C ALA A 98 10.86 -23.45 -2.44
N SER A 99 12.08 -22.92 -2.55
CA SER A 99 13.26 -23.43 -1.85
C SER A 99 13.09 -23.39 -0.32
N ASP A 100 12.60 -22.28 0.23
CA ASP A 100 12.39 -22.14 1.68
C ASP A 100 11.19 -22.97 2.18
N MET A 101 10.19 -23.20 1.33
CA MET A 101 9.08 -24.13 1.63
C MET A 101 9.55 -25.58 1.73
N GLU A 102 10.49 -25.99 0.88
CA GLU A 102 11.04 -27.34 0.88
C GLU A 102 12.05 -27.56 2.02
N ASN A 103 12.97 -26.62 2.19
CA ASN A 103 14.10 -26.77 3.11
C ASN A 103 13.83 -26.24 4.52
N GLY A 104 12.79 -25.43 4.72
CA GLY A 104 12.57 -24.67 5.94
C GLY A 104 13.44 -23.40 6.03
N ILE A 105 13.02 -22.42 6.85
CA ILE A 105 13.74 -21.14 7.00
C ILE A 105 14.90 -21.31 7.98
N GLY A 106 16.01 -21.90 7.55
CA GLY A 106 17.17 -22.08 8.44
C GLY A 106 16.89 -22.92 9.70
N GLU A 107 15.72 -23.55 9.77
CA GLU A 107 15.28 -24.49 10.78
C GLU A 107 15.29 -25.90 10.19
N LYS A 108 14.84 -26.88 10.97
CA LYS A 108 14.69 -28.26 10.54
C LYS A 108 13.67 -28.38 9.40
N PRO A 109 13.87 -29.30 8.44
CA PRO A 109 12.85 -29.64 7.45
C PRO A 109 11.49 -29.92 8.10
N VAL A 110 10.41 -29.55 7.41
CA VAL A 110 9.03 -29.73 7.91
C VAL A 110 8.76 -31.18 8.34
N SER A 111 9.32 -32.16 7.63
CA SER A 111 9.24 -33.58 7.98
C SER A 111 9.79 -33.89 9.37
N GLN A 112 10.95 -33.33 9.73
CA GLN A 112 11.56 -33.53 11.05
C GLN A 112 10.71 -32.89 12.16
N LEU A 113 10.15 -31.70 11.91
CA LEU A 113 9.26 -31.05 12.87
C LEU A 113 7.96 -31.85 13.08
N ILE A 114 7.42 -32.44 12.01
CA ILE A 114 6.25 -33.33 12.09
C ILE A 114 6.57 -34.56 12.94
N ASP A 115 7.75 -35.17 12.75
CA ASP A 115 8.16 -36.35 13.52
C ASP A 115 8.38 -36.02 15.01
N GLU A 116 9.03 -34.89 15.31
CA GLU A 116 9.20 -34.41 16.68
C GLU A 116 7.84 -34.13 17.34
N ARG A 117 6.93 -33.48 16.60
CA ARG A 117 5.57 -33.23 17.08
C ARG A 117 4.81 -34.52 17.29
N ARG A 118 4.96 -35.52 16.42
CA ARG A 118 4.34 -36.85 16.56
C ARG A 118 4.79 -37.50 17.86
N GLN A 119 6.09 -37.58 18.11
CA GLN A 119 6.63 -38.19 19.32
C GLN A 119 6.20 -37.43 20.59
N ALA A 120 6.18 -36.10 20.55
CA ALA A 120 5.68 -35.29 21.67
C ALA A 120 4.20 -35.57 21.97
N THR A 121 3.35 -35.62 20.94
CA THR A 121 1.91 -35.91 21.08
C THR A 121 1.66 -37.32 21.62
N LEU A 122 2.34 -38.34 21.09
CA LEU A 122 2.22 -39.72 21.58
C LEU A 122 2.61 -39.84 23.07
N ARG A 123 3.70 -39.18 23.48
CA ARG A 123 4.12 -39.12 24.89
C ARG A 123 3.10 -38.41 25.78
N LEU A 124 2.53 -37.30 25.31
CA LEU A 124 1.52 -36.53 26.06
C LEU A 124 0.27 -37.37 26.34
N TYR A 125 -0.21 -38.11 25.32
CA TYR A 125 -1.40 -38.97 25.44
C TYR A 125 -1.09 -40.38 25.96
N LYS A 126 0.19 -40.71 26.21
CA LYS A 126 0.65 -42.01 26.70
C LYS A 126 0.22 -43.18 25.81
N VAL A 127 0.27 -42.99 24.49
CA VAL A 127 -0.03 -44.01 23.49
C VAL A 127 1.20 -44.30 22.63
N ASP A 128 1.24 -45.47 22.00
CA ASP A 128 2.33 -45.98 21.16
C ASP A 128 2.11 -45.76 19.65
N ALA A 129 0.88 -45.40 19.24
CA ALA A 129 0.49 -45.25 17.84
C ALA A 129 -0.47 -44.06 17.62
N VAL A 130 -0.43 -43.45 16.44
CA VAL A 130 -1.24 -42.26 16.08
C VAL A 130 -2.73 -42.59 16.05
N GLU A 131 -3.07 -43.81 15.64
CA GLU A 131 -4.45 -44.32 15.53
C GLU A 131 -5.13 -44.44 16.90
N LYS A 132 -4.34 -44.50 17.99
CA LYS A 132 -4.84 -44.56 19.36
C LYS A 132 -5.04 -43.16 19.98
N LEU A 133 -4.74 -42.09 19.25
CA LEU A 133 -4.94 -40.73 19.75
C LEU A 133 -6.44 -40.40 19.83
N PRO A 134 -6.89 -39.72 20.90
CA PRO A 134 -8.27 -39.23 21.00
C PRO A 134 -8.53 -37.98 20.13
N ILE A 135 -7.57 -37.58 19.31
CA ILE A 135 -7.58 -36.39 18.45
C ILE A 135 -7.05 -36.75 17.06
N ASN A 136 -7.38 -35.95 16.06
CA ASN A 136 -6.87 -36.10 14.70
C ASN A 136 -5.48 -35.46 14.57
N PHE A 137 -4.43 -36.29 14.53
CA PHE A 137 -3.06 -35.81 14.36
C PHE A 137 -2.84 -35.07 13.03
N GLN A 138 -3.60 -35.38 11.98
CA GLN A 138 -3.48 -34.68 10.70
C GLN A 138 -3.80 -33.19 10.83
N GLY A 139 -4.72 -32.80 11.72
CA GLY A 139 -5.02 -31.40 11.96
C GLY A 139 -3.87 -30.64 12.61
N ILE A 140 -3.09 -31.32 13.46
CA ILE A 140 -1.84 -30.78 14.02
C ILE A 140 -0.79 -30.61 12.92
N VAL A 141 -0.66 -31.59 12.02
CA VAL A 141 0.28 -31.54 10.89
C VAL A 141 -0.04 -30.39 9.95
N LEU A 142 -1.31 -30.23 9.55
CA LEU A 142 -1.73 -29.12 8.69
C LEU A 142 -1.45 -27.77 9.35
N ASN A 143 -1.72 -27.64 10.65
CA ASN A 143 -1.43 -26.41 11.37
C ASN A 143 0.07 -26.08 11.40
N LEU A 144 0.92 -27.09 11.65
CA LEU A 144 2.36 -26.92 11.65
C LEU A 144 2.89 -26.52 10.27
N GLN A 145 2.38 -27.12 9.20
CA GLN A 145 2.71 -26.76 7.81
C GLN A 145 2.33 -25.32 7.49
N GLU A 146 1.14 -24.88 7.91
CA GLU A 146 0.68 -23.50 7.73
C GLU A 146 1.54 -22.50 8.50
N GLN A 147 1.93 -22.80 9.74
CA GLN A 147 2.84 -21.93 10.50
C GLN A 147 4.18 -21.76 9.80
N MET A 148 4.78 -22.86 9.31
CA MET A 148 6.02 -22.79 8.54
C MET A 148 5.85 -22.00 7.24
N GLY A 149 4.77 -22.27 6.49
CA GLY A 149 4.47 -21.52 5.27
C GLY A 149 4.30 -20.03 5.53
N ASN A 150 3.58 -19.66 6.59
CA ASN A 150 3.40 -18.27 7.01
C ASN A 150 4.73 -17.57 7.25
N LEU A 151 5.68 -18.22 7.94
CA LEU A 151 7.01 -17.65 8.15
C LEU A 151 7.76 -17.44 6.82
N VAL A 152 7.63 -18.37 5.87
CA VAL A 152 8.30 -18.28 4.56
C VAL A 152 7.76 -17.08 3.79
N PHE A 153 6.42 -16.96 3.75
CA PHE A 153 5.75 -15.84 3.12
C PHE A 153 6.09 -14.51 3.79
N ASP A 154 6.08 -14.43 5.13
CA ASP A 154 6.41 -13.22 5.89
C ASP A 154 7.84 -12.75 5.57
N LYS A 155 8.80 -13.67 5.52
CA LYS A 155 10.20 -13.37 5.16
C LYS A 155 10.32 -12.77 3.75
N HIS A 156 9.69 -13.40 2.75
CA HIS A 156 9.86 -12.99 1.35
C HIS A 156 9.05 -11.76 1.00
N PHE A 157 7.78 -11.71 1.38
CA PHE A 157 6.93 -10.54 1.16
C PHE A 157 7.37 -9.34 1.99
N GLY A 158 7.83 -9.53 3.24
CA GLY A 158 8.38 -8.45 4.04
C GLY A 158 9.58 -7.77 3.36
N LYS A 159 10.51 -8.56 2.81
CA LYS A 159 11.64 -8.00 2.02
C LYS A 159 11.19 -7.29 0.75
N LEU A 160 10.16 -7.82 0.08
CA LEU A 160 9.61 -7.20 -1.12
C LEU A 160 8.98 -5.84 -0.82
N PHE A 161 8.12 -5.76 0.21
CA PHE A 161 7.50 -4.51 0.63
C PHE A 161 8.53 -3.51 1.16
N GLU A 162 9.54 -3.96 1.91
CA GLU A 162 10.66 -3.08 2.33
C GLU A 162 11.40 -2.48 1.14
N ALA A 163 11.66 -3.28 0.09
CA ALA A 163 12.29 -2.79 -1.14
C ALA A 163 11.39 -1.77 -1.88
N MET A 164 10.08 -2.05 -1.97
CA MET A 164 9.11 -1.11 -2.57
C MET A 164 8.99 0.19 -1.76
N ALA A 165 9.03 0.12 -0.43
CA ALA A 165 9.03 1.29 0.43
C ALA A 165 10.27 2.16 0.22
N LYS A 166 11.46 1.56 0.06
CA LYS A 166 12.70 2.28 -0.29
C LYS A 166 12.63 2.94 -1.67
N GLN A 167 12.04 2.27 -2.66
CA GLN A 167 11.79 2.87 -3.98
C GLN A 167 10.84 4.07 -3.87
N LEU A 168 9.76 3.94 -3.09
CA LEU A 168 8.81 5.03 -2.86
C LEU A 168 9.48 6.21 -2.15
N GLY A 169 10.35 5.98 -1.16
CA GLY A 169 11.13 7.02 -0.49
C GLY A 169 12.05 7.77 -1.46
N THR A 170 12.67 7.06 -2.41
CA THR A 170 13.48 7.70 -3.47
C THR A 170 12.60 8.61 -4.34
N ILE A 171 11.44 8.12 -4.80
CA ILE A 171 10.49 8.93 -5.60
C ILE A 171 9.98 10.13 -4.80
N GLN A 172 9.74 9.96 -3.50
CA GLN A 172 9.31 11.04 -2.61
C GLN A 172 10.35 12.16 -2.54
N GLY A 173 11.65 11.85 -2.56
CA GLY A 173 12.72 12.86 -2.64
C GLY A 173 12.57 13.78 -3.85
N PHE A 174 12.23 13.22 -5.02
CA PHE A 174 12.00 13.98 -6.26
C PHE A 174 10.73 14.85 -6.22
N SER A 175 9.80 14.61 -5.29
CA SER A 175 8.60 15.44 -5.13
C SER A 175 8.93 16.89 -4.78
N THR A 176 10.08 17.14 -4.14
CA THR A 176 10.55 18.49 -3.82
C THR A 176 10.75 19.36 -5.06
N VAL A 177 11.18 18.77 -6.17
CA VAL A 177 11.43 19.47 -7.44
C VAL A 177 10.33 19.23 -8.50
N SER A 178 9.35 18.38 -8.19
CA SER A 178 8.19 18.11 -9.03
C SER A 178 6.89 18.25 -8.23
N PRO A 179 6.15 19.37 -8.38
CA PRO A 179 4.86 19.52 -7.69
C PRO A 179 3.86 18.45 -8.15
N ARG A 180 4.02 17.89 -9.36
CA ARG A 180 3.19 16.81 -9.89
C ARG A 180 3.38 15.49 -9.14
N LEU A 181 4.59 15.16 -8.69
CA LEU A 181 4.85 13.96 -7.89
C LEU A 181 4.21 14.07 -6.50
N ALA A 182 4.34 15.22 -5.84
CA ALA A 182 3.71 15.46 -4.54
C ALA A 182 2.18 15.27 -4.60
N VAL A 183 1.54 15.84 -5.62
CA VAL A 183 0.10 15.69 -5.88
C VAL A 183 -0.28 14.24 -6.20
N GLN A 184 0.54 13.52 -6.98
CA GLN A 184 0.27 12.12 -7.29
C GLN A 184 0.21 11.27 -6.02
N MET A 185 1.23 11.40 -5.19
CA MET A 185 1.36 10.60 -3.97
C MET A 185 0.23 10.91 -3.00
N ALA A 186 -0.09 12.20 -2.81
CA ALA A 186 -1.23 12.61 -1.99
C ALA A 186 -2.57 12.10 -2.55
N SER A 187 -2.77 12.17 -3.87
CA SER A 187 -3.99 11.69 -4.51
C SER A 187 -4.16 10.18 -4.38
N MET A 188 -3.08 9.39 -4.56
CA MET A 188 -3.14 7.92 -4.43
C MET A 188 -3.42 7.50 -3.00
N GLU A 189 -2.77 8.15 -2.03
CA GLU A 189 -2.98 7.87 -0.60
C GLU A 189 -4.42 8.17 -0.17
N LEU A 190 -4.94 9.35 -0.53
CA LEU A 190 -6.32 9.73 -0.19
C LEU A 190 -7.35 8.86 -0.91
N ALA A 191 -7.06 8.40 -2.13
CA ALA A 191 -7.93 7.51 -2.89
C ALA A 191 -7.84 6.04 -2.47
N GLY A 192 -6.96 5.69 -1.52
CA GLY A 192 -6.76 4.31 -1.10
C GLY A 192 -6.10 3.42 -2.16
N THR A 193 -5.31 4.00 -3.08
CA THR A 193 -4.60 3.30 -4.15
C THR A 193 -3.08 3.36 -4.00
N SER A 194 -2.59 3.79 -2.84
CA SER A 194 -1.17 3.82 -2.53
C SER A 194 -0.61 2.44 -2.18
N LEU A 195 0.71 2.33 -2.20
CA LEU A 195 1.42 1.13 -1.75
C LEU A 195 1.10 0.80 -0.29
N ALA A 196 1.05 1.82 0.59
CA ALA A 196 0.74 1.62 2.01
C ALA A 196 -0.66 1.01 2.20
N GLN A 197 -1.64 1.48 1.42
CA GLN A 197 -2.99 0.91 1.48
C GLN A 197 -3.02 -0.53 0.97
N HIS A 198 -2.27 -0.83 -0.08
CA HIS A 198 -2.16 -2.18 -0.62
C HIS A 198 -1.54 -3.14 0.40
N GLU A 199 -0.44 -2.74 1.04
CA GLU A 199 0.24 -3.52 2.08
C GLU A 199 -0.69 -3.80 3.26
N GLN A 200 -1.37 -2.78 3.80
CA GLN A 200 -2.36 -2.95 4.87
C GLN A 200 -3.49 -3.90 4.49
N PHE A 201 -3.97 -3.85 3.26
CA PHE A 201 -4.99 -4.79 2.78
C PHE A 201 -4.46 -6.23 2.78
N VAL A 202 -3.26 -6.44 2.25
CA VAL A 202 -2.63 -7.76 2.20
C VAL A 202 -2.41 -8.31 3.61
N GLU A 203 -1.91 -7.50 4.54
CA GLU A 203 -1.72 -7.89 5.94
C GLU A 203 -3.04 -8.29 6.62
N GLN A 204 -4.09 -7.47 6.48
CA GLN A 204 -5.41 -7.78 7.05
C GLN A 204 -6.03 -9.03 6.42
N ALA A 205 -5.90 -9.20 5.11
CA ALA A 205 -6.42 -10.35 4.39
C ALA A 205 -5.68 -11.64 4.78
N GLU A 206 -4.36 -11.58 4.93
CA GLU A 206 -3.55 -12.69 5.40
C GLU A 206 -3.82 -13.05 6.86
N ALA A 207 -3.97 -12.06 7.74
CA ALA A 207 -4.37 -12.29 9.12
C ALA A 207 -5.71 -13.02 9.21
N PHE A 208 -6.69 -12.60 8.39
CA PHE A 208 -7.98 -13.30 8.28
C PHE A 208 -7.82 -14.72 7.73
N ARG A 209 -7.06 -14.92 6.64
CA ARG A 209 -6.81 -16.24 6.05
C ARG A 209 -6.19 -17.20 7.07
N ARG A 210 -5.17 -16.73 7.80
CA ARG A 210 -4.48 -17.51 8.84
C ARG A 210 -5.44 -17.91 9.96
N GLY A 211 -6.23 -16.97 10.48
CA GLY A 211 -7.22 -17.25 11.51
C GLY A 211 -8.30 -18.23 11.06
N MET A 212 -8.76 -18.12 9.81
CA MET A 212 -9.70 -19.06 9.19
C MET A 212 -9.12 -20.48 9.14
N ILE A 213 -7.91 -20.63 8.59
CA ILE A 213 -7.26 -21.94 8.45
C ILE A 213 -6.94 -22.55 9.82
N ASP A 214 -6.47 -21.74 10.78
CA ASP A 214 -6.22 -22.20 12.14
C ASP A 214 -7.51 -22.73 12.80
N THR A 215 -8.61 -22.00 12.66
CA THR A 215 -9.94 -22.42 13.14
C THR A 215 -10.39 -23.75 12.50
N MET A 216 -10.18 -23.91 11.20
CA MET A 216 -10.52 -25.15 10.48
C MET A 216 -9.64 -26.33 10.92
N ASN A 217 -8.33 -26.12 11.02
CA ASN A 217 -7.37 -27.14 11.43
C ASN A 217 -7.61 -27.58 12.88
N GLN A 218 -7.93 -26.65 13.78
CA GLN A 218 -8.32 -26.96 15.16
C GLN A 218 -9.62 -27.76 15.20
N SER A 219 -10.64 -27.37 14.42
CA SER A 219 -11.89 -28.12 14.35
C SER A 219 -11.69 -29.56 13.88
N MET A 220 -10.86 -29.75 12.84
CA MET A 220 -10.51 -31.09 12.36
C MET A 220 -9.75 -31.89 13.43
N THR A 221 -8.78 -31.25 14.11
CA THR A 221 -7.99 -31.87 15.19
C THR A 221 -8.89 -32.44 16.29
N VAL A 222 -9.93 -31.70 16.70
CA VAL A 222 -10.76 -32.08 17.86
C VAL A 222 -11.95 -32.95 17.47
N ASN A 223 -12.54 -32.76 16.28
CA ASN A 223 -13.82 -33.38 15.93
C ASN A 223 -13.73 -34.55 14.95
N SER A 224 -12.68 -34.64 14.12
CA SER A 224 -12.46 -35.71 13.14
C SER A 224 -11.62 -36.84 13.71
N THR A 225 -12.05 -37.37 14.86
CA THR A 225 -11.30 -38.39 15.60
C THR A 225 -11.58 -39.80 15.08
N GLY A 226 -10.86 -40.82 15.56
CA GLY A 226 -11.17 -42.22 15.22
C GLY A 226 -12.61 -42.65 15.56
N ALA A 227 -13.26 -41.98 16.52
CA ALA A 227 -14.67 -42.19 16.85
C ALA A 227 -15.65 -41.49 15.90
N ASN A 228 -15.18 -40.53 15.10
CA ASN A 228 -15.97 -39.76 14.14
C ASN A 228 -15.16 -39.47 12.86
N PRO A 229 -14.80 -40.51 12.08
CA PRO A 229 -13.96 -40.36 10.89
C PRO A 229 -14.66 -39.58 9.78
N GLU A 230 -15.99 -39.59 9.73
CA GLU A 230 -16.80 -38.88 8.74
C GLU A 230 -17.21 -37.46 9.17
N TYR A 231 -16.48 -36.84 10.10
CA TYR A 231 -16.78 -35.50 10.58
C TYR A 231 -16.99 -34.51 9.43
N ARG A 232 -18.16 -33.86 9.43
CA ARG A 232 -18.49 -32.73 8.57
C ARG A 232 -18.73 -31.50 9.44
N ALA A 233 -18.10 -30.40 9.05
CA ALA A 233 -18.27 -29.14 9.75
C ALA A 233 -19.71 -28.60 9.60
N GLY A 234 -20.35 -28.33 10.73
CA GLY A 234 -21.64 -27.65 10.78
C GLY A 234 -21.54 -26.13 10.57
N PRO A 235 -22.69 -25.44 10.41
CA PRO A 235 -22.76 -23.98 10.26
C PRO A 235 -22.07 -23.17 11.37
N GLU A 236 -21.93 -23.75 12.56
CA GLU A 236 -21.34 -23.11 13.73
C GLU A 236 -19.85 -22.82 13.50
N LEU A 237 -19.14 -23.68 12.77
CA LEU A 237 -17.73 -23.46 12.45
C LEU A 237 -17.56 -22.23 11.55
N TRP A 238 -18.40 -22.11 10.53
CA TRP A 238 -18.34 -21.01 9.56
C TRP A 238 -18.75 -19.68 10.20
N THR A 239 -19.67 -19.73 11.17
CA THR A 239 -20.01 -18.56 12.00
C THR A 239 -18.81 -18.08 12.82
N LYS A 240 -17.97 -18.99 13.33
CA LYS A 240 -16.74 -18.63 14.06
C LYS A 240 -15.67 -17.98 13.17
N VAL A 241 -15.55 -18.44 11.93
CA VAL A 241 -14.62 -17.83 10.94
C VAL A 241 -15.05 -16.40 10.59
N GLY A 242 -16.35 -16.17 10.43
CA GLY A 242 -16.89 -14.87 10.09
C GLY A 242 -16.64 -14.45 8.64
N THR A 243 -16.70 -13.13 8.38
CA THR A 243 -16.49 -12.57 7.04
C THR A 243 -15.36 -11.55 7.08
N PHE A 244 -14.50 -11.58 6.07
CA PHE A 244 -13.47 -10.57 5.91
C PHE A 244 -14.12 -9.20 5.64
N ARG A 245 -13.73 -8.21 6.45
CA ARG A 245 -14.10 -6.81 6.25
C ARG A 245 -12.85 -5.98 6.41
N PHE A 246 -12.40 -5.39 5.31
CA PHE A 246 -11.25 -4.52 5.33
C PHE A 246 -11.54 -3.27 6.19
N GLN A 247 -10.64 -3.00 7.13
CA GLN A 247 -10.69 -1.83 7.98
C GLN A 247 -9.76 -0.76 7.38
N ASN A 248 -10.37 0.29 6.84
CA ASN A 248 -9.61 1.44 6.37
C ASN A 248 -8.96 2.16 7.56
N GLU A 249 -7.77 2.70 7.33
CA GLU A 249 -7.12 3.56 8.31
C GLU A 249 -7.95 4.82 8.57
N ALA A 250 -7.86 5.35 9.78
CA ALA A 250 -8.52 6.61 10.12
C ALA A 250 -7.93 7.75 9.26
N PHE A 251 -8.81 8.64 8.79
CA PHE A 251 -8.43 9.80 7.97
C PHE A 251 -7.31 10.65 8.61
N ALA A 252 -7.30 10.76 9.94
CA ALA A 252 -6.25 11.47 10.68
C ALA A 252 -4.85 10.85 10.46
N SER A 253 -4.75 9.53 10.44
CA SER A 253 -3.49 8.83 10.21
C SER A 253 -3.03 8.96 8.76
N THR A 254 -3.97 8.92 7.80
CA THR A 254 -3.71 9.24 6.39
C THR A 254 -3.13 10.64 6.24
N LEU A 255 -3.71 11.65 6.91
CA LEU A 255 -3.21 13.02 6.89
C LEU A 255 -1.82 13.15 7.54
N ALA A 256 -1.57 12.46 8.65
CA ALA A 256 -0.28 12.48 9.32
C ALA A 256 0.84 11.97 8.40
N ARG A 257 0.58 10.88 7.66
CA ARG A 257 1.51 10.31 6.68
C ARG A 257 1.71 11.22 5.47
N LEU A 258 0.71 12.01 5.09
CA LEU A 258 0.79 13.00 4.02
C LEU A 258 1.46 14.32 4.41
N GLY A 259 1.78 14.54 5.69
CA GLY A 259 2.41 15.75 6.19
C GLY A 259 3.58 16.26 5.33
N PRO A 260 4.58 15.41 5.00
CA PRO A 260 5.70 15.83 4.15
C PRO A 260 5.27 16.30 2.75
N SER A 261 4.33 15.60 2.11
CA SER A 261 3.82 15.96 0.78
C SER A 261 3.07 17.29 0.81
N PHE A 262 2.29 17.55 1.87
CA PHE A 262 1.63 18.84 2.08
C PHE A 262 2.64 19.98 2.29
N VAL A 263 3.71 19.75 3.07
CA VAL A 263 4.78 20.74 3.26
C VAL A 263 5.42 21.10 1.91
N VAL A 264 5.77 20.11 1.10
CA VAL A 264 6.33 20.35 -0.24
C VAL A 264 5.38 21.18 -1.11
N MET A 265 4.09 20.85 -1.08
CA MET A 265 3.09 21.58 -1.88
C MET A 265 2.91 23.03 -1.39
N LEU A 266 2.94 23.26 -0.08
CA LEU A 266 2.90 24.60 0.51
C LEU A 266 4.16 25.41 0.17
N LEU A 267 5.34 24.78 0.16
CA LEU A 267 6.58 25.42 -0.27
C LEU A 267 6.52 25.83 -1.75
N TRP A 268 5.98 24.97 -2.62
CA TRP A 268 5.74 25.30 -4.03
C TRP A 268 4.78 26.47 -4.20
N LEU A 269 3.70 26.50 -3.41
CA LEU A 269 2.74 27.61 -3.44
C LEU A 269 3.36 28.92 -2.95
N ALA A 270 4.08 28.88 -1.83
CA ALA A 270 4.77 30.05 -1.31
C ALA A 270 5.81 30.57 -2.32
N GLY A 271 6.61 29.68 -2.90
CA GLY A 271 7.61 30.01 -3.91
C GLY A 271 7.00 30.63 -5.17
N SER A 272 5.89 30.08 -5.67
CA SER A 272 5.22 30.62 -6.86
C SER A 272 4.58 31.98 -6.60
N VAL A 273 3.96 32.19 -5.42
CA VAL A 273 3.41 33.48 -5.01
C VAL A 273 4.52 34.53 -4.90
N VAL A 274 5.63 34.20 -4.24
CA VAL A 274 6.78 35.12 -4.13
C VAL A 274 7.33 35.47 -5.51
N ALA A 275 7.50 34.49 -6.39
CA ALA A 275 7.96 34.74 -7.77
C ALA A 275 7.01 35.68 -8.52
N ALA A 276 5.70 35.48 -8.41
CA ALA A 276 4.70 36.34 -9.05
C ALA A 276 4.75 37.77 -8.50
N VAL A 277 4.84 37.95 -7.18
CA VAL A 277 4.92 39.28 -6.54
C VAL A 277 6.19 40.02 -6.98
N LEU A 278 7.34 39.34 -7.00
CA LEU A 278 8.61 39.92 -7.44
C LEU A 278 8.59 40.32 -8.92
N ALA A 279 8.01 39.49 -9.78
CA ALA A 279 7.88 39.77 -11.20
C ALA A 279 7.00 41.02 -11.46
N VAL A 280 5.85 41.12 -10.76
CA VAL A 280 4.96 42.29 -10.87
C VAL A 280 5.63 43.57 -10.34
N ARG A 281 6.44 43.48 -9.28
CA ARG A 281 7.19 44.65 -8.77
C ARG A 281 8.19 45.18 -9.79
N ARG A 282 8.86 44.31 -10.54
CA ARG A 282 9.79 44.74 -11.61
C ARG A 282 9.08 45.48 -12.74
N LEU A 283 7.89 45.03 -13.15
CA LEU A 283 7.10 45.72 -14.16
C LEU A 283 6.76 47.16 -13.75
N LYS A 284 6.38 47.37 -12.49
CA LYS A 284 6.04 48.72 -11.99
C LYS A 284 7.22 49.70 -12.04
N VAL A 285 8.46 49.22 -11.85
CA VAL A 285 9.67 50.05 -11.89
C VAL A 285 10.08 50.44 -13.31
N MET A 286 9.74 49.62 -14.33
CA MET A 286 10.03 49.95 -15.74
C MET A 286 9.03 50.92 -16.36
N VAL A 287 7.83 51.05 -15.77
CA VAL A 287 6.75 51.90 -16.30
C VAL A 287 6.72 53.29 -15.63
N SER A 288 7.40 53.46 -14.48
CA SER A 288 7.59 54.74 -13.78
C SER A 288 8.84 55.47 -14.25
#